data_AF-A0A962DKV8-F1
#
_entry.id   AF-A0A962DKV8-F1
#
_cell.length_a   1.000
_cell.length_b   1.000
_cell.length_c   1.000
_cell.angle_alpha   90.00
_cell.angle_beta   90.00
_cell.angle_gamma   90.00
#
_symmetry.space_group_name_H-M   'P 1'
#
loop_
_entity.id
_entity.type
_entity.pdbx_description
1 polymer ?
#
loop_
_entity_poly.entity_id
_entity_poly.type
_entity_poly.pdbx_seq_one_letter_code
_entity_poly.pdbx_strand_id
1 'polypeptide(L)'
;QKPVTATLGDGSALVAALLFAFSLPPLCPWWVTASGMVFAIGLVKHAYGGLGYNLFNPAMAGYVLVLVSFPDLMTGWPAPDIGDLDYQRPGIGATLQYCLTGQFPDALTLDAIARATTLDSVRAGLGAMRTMDEIRMNPVFGDFGGAGWEWVNNFVAMGGGALLLLGIIRWHIPAGVLGGLLGMASFVWLLDPEISPSPAFHLFSGGAMLGAFFIATDPVSSPTTARGRLIHGAGIGMLTYIIRTWGSYADGIAFAVLLMNMTVPLIERWTRPRIYGRSA
;
A
#
# COMPACT_ATOMS: atom_id res chain seq x y z
N GLN A 1 -3.19 -35.57 -0.57
CA GLN A 1 -2.19 -34.51 -0.83
C GLN A 1 -2.64 -33.80 -2.10
N LYS A 2 -2.78 -32.46 -2.09
CA LYS A 2 -3.12 -31.72 -3.32
C LYS A 2 -1.98 -31.92 -4.34
N PRO A 3 -2.25 -32.08 -5.64
CA PRO A 3 -1.21 -32.20 -6.65
C PRO A 3 -0.32 -30.95 -6.64
N VAL A 4 0.99 -31.16 -6.47
CA VAL A 4 1.99 -30.08 -6.35
C VAL A 4 1.96 -29.17 -7.59
N THR A 5 1.80 -29.75 -8.77
CA THR A 5 1.71 -29.03 -10.05
C THR A 5 0.51 -28.09 -10.11
N ALA A 6 -0.67 -28.52 -9.66
CA ALA A 6 -1.86 -27.67 -9.62
C ALA A 6 -1.75 -26.55 -8.57
N THR A 7 -1.02 -26.80 -7.48
CA THR A 7 -0.80 -25.81 -6.41
C THR A 7 0.21 -24.74 -6.82
N LEU A 8 1.16 -25.07 -7.69
CA LEU A 8 2.14 -24.13 -8.24
C LEU A 8 1.62 -23.37 -9.47
N GLY A 9 0.67 -23.94 -10.22
CA GLY A 9 0.11 -23.38 -11.45
C GLY A 9 -1.15 -22.52 -11.28
N ASP A 10 -1.56 -22.19 -10.05
CA ASP A 10 -2.81 -21.48 -9.77
C ASP A 10 -2.78 -19.96 -10.11
N GLY A 11 -1.65 -19.45 -10.58
CA GLY A 11 -1.45 -18.04 -10.95
C GLY A 11 -1.41 -17.06 -9.77
N SER A 12 -1.71 -17.49 -8.56
CA SER A 12 -1.80 -16.59 -7.39
C SER A 12 -0.43 -16.14 -6.89
N ALA A 13 0.63 -16.92 -7.14
CA ALA A 13 2.00 -16.47 -6.91
C ALA A 13 2.39 -15.31 -7.83
N LEU A 14 1.93 -15.34 -9.10
CA LEU A 14 2.16 -14.25 -10.05
C LEU A 14 1.44 -12.98 -9.62
N VAL A 15 0.18 -13.08 -9.18
CA VAL A 15 -0.57 -11.92 -8.65
C VAL A 15 0.14 -11.33 -7.43
N ALA A 16 0.55 -12.17 -6.46
CA ALA A 16 1.30 -11.70 -5.30
C ALA A 16 2.62 -11.04 -5.69
N ALA A 17 3.33 -11.59 -6.67
CA ALA A 17 4.57 -11.01 -7.18
C ALA A 17 4.37 -9.65 -7.85
N LEU A 18 3.31 -9.50 -8.67
CA LEU A 18 2.97 -8.23 -9.31
C LEU A 18 2.60 -7.15 -8.28
N LEU A 19 1.76 -7.49 -7.29
CA LEU A 19 1.37 -6.54 -6.24
C LEU A 19 2.55 -6.14 -5.36
N PHE A 20 3.43 -7.10 -5.02
CA PHE A 20 4.65 -6.82 -4.29
C PHE A 20 5.60 -5.93 -5.09
N ALA A 21 5.88 -6.25 -6.35
CA ALA A 21 6.74 -5.45 -7.21
C ALA A 21 6.22 -4.02 -7.39
N PHE A 22 4.90 -3.85 -7.54
CA PHE A 22 4.28 -2.53 -7.67
C PHE A 22 4.31 -1.71 -6.36
N SER A 23 4.53 -2.37 -5.22
CA SER A 23 4.66 -1.71 -3.91
C SER A 23 6.11 -1.29 -3.60
N LEU A 24 7.11 -1.79 -4.35
CA LEU A 24 8.52 -1.47 -4.12
C LEU A 24 8.97 -0.22 -4.87
N PRO A 25 9.99 0.50 -4.37
CA PRO A 25 10.68 1.49 -5.17
C PRO A 25 11.32 0.85 -6.40
N PRO A 26 11.36 1.55 -7.54
CA PRO A 26 11.90 1.01 -8.79
C PRO A 26 13.42 0.77 -8.75
N LEU A 27 14.12 1.40 -7.80
CA LEU A 27 15.56 1.24 -7.57
C LEU A 27 15.89 0.14 -6.55
N CYS A 28 14.90 -0.65 -6.11
CA CYS A 28 15.14 -1.69 -5.12
C CYS A 28 16.07 -2.79 -5.68
N PRO A 29 17.18 -3.13 -4.99
CA PRO A 29 18.09 -4.18 -5.45
C PRO A 29 17.39 -5.53 -5.59
N TRP A 30 17.80 -6.32 -6.59
CA TRP A 30 17.16 -7.60 -6.92
C TRP A 30 17.12 -8.58 -5.73
N TRP A 31 18.17 -8.58 -4.89
CA TRP A 31 18.28 -9.48 -3.75
C TRP A 31 17.30 -9.13 -2.62
N VAL A 32 16.97 -7.84 -2.45
CA VAL A 32 15.92 -7.40 -1.50
C VAL A 32 14.57 -7.91 -1.98
N THR A 33 14.23 -7.65 -3.24
CA THR A 33 13.01 -8.13 -3.88
C THR A 33 12.89 -9.65 -3.79
N ALA A 34 13.98 -10.38 -4.07
CA ALA A 34 14.02 -11.82 -3.95
C ALA A 34 13.79 -12.29 -2.50
N SER A 35 14.43 -11.66 -1.51
CA SER A 35 14.26 -12.01 -0.09
C SER A 35 12.80 -11.84 0.37
N GLY A 36 12.16 -10.72 0.01
CA GLY A 36 10.76 -10.48 0.33
C GLY A 36 9.81 -11.47 -0.34
N MET A 37 10.09 -11.86 -1.59
CA MET A 37 9.28 -12.83 -2.32
C MET A 37 9.44 -14.25 -1.77
N VAL A 38 10.65 -14.66 -1.42
CA VAL A 38 10.92 -15.96 -0.78
C VAL A 38 10.16 -16.05 0.54
N PHE A 39 10.17 -14.98 1.34
CA PHE A 39 9.37 -14.92 2.57
C PHE A 39 7.86 -14.97 2.30
N ALA A 40 7.36 -14.12 1.40
CA ALA A 40 5.94 -14.05 1.05
C ALA A 40 5.40 -15.40 0.56
N ILE A 41 6.06 -16.01 -0.41
CA ILE A 41 5.59 -17.25 -1.03
C ILE A 41 5.91 -18.45 -0.15
N GLY A 42 7.13 -18.57 0.36
CA GLY A 42 7.55 -19.70 1.17
C GLY A 42 6.86 -19.75 2.53
N LEU A 43 7.03 -18.69 3.33
CA LEU A 43 6.59 -18.68 4.73
C LEU A 43 5.15 -18.22 4.91
N VAL A 44 4.72 -17.19 4.20
CA VAL A 44 3.37 -16.64 4.42
C VAL A 44 2.30 -17.43 3.68
N LYS A 45 2.62 -17.92 2.48
CA LYS A 45 1.69 -18.70 1.66
C LYS A 45 1.83 -20.21 1.83
N HIS A 46 3.00 -20.78 1.52
CA HIS A 46 3.12 -22.24 1.45
C HIS A 46 3.23 -22.94 2.80
N ALA A 47 3.81 -22.29 3.83
CA ALA A 47 3.89 -22.89 5.17
C ALA A 47 2.51 -23.18 5.79
N TYR A 48 1.48 -22.43 5.41
CA TYR A 48 0.09 -22.62 5.86
C TYR A 48 -0.74 -23.53 4.96
N GLY A 49 -0.15 -24.12 3.91
CA GLY A 49 -0.84 -25.04 3.01
C GLY A 49 -1.27 -24.44 1.66
N GLY A 50 -0.83 -23.22 1.34
CA GLY A 50 -1.04 -22.58 0.04
C GLY A 50 -2.39 -21.88 -0.11
N LEU A 51 -2.85 -21.72 -1.35
CA LEU A 51 -4.06 -20.93 -1.67
C LEU A 51 -5.28 -21.40 -0.87
N GLY A 52 -5.93 -20.44 -0.21
CA GLY A 52 -7.11 -20.66 0.64
C GLY A 52 -6.82 -20.85 2.13
N TYR A 53 -5.55 -20.97 2.52
CA TYR A 53 -5.15 -21.16 3.92
C TYR A 53 -4.22 -20.06 4.46
N ASN A 54 -3.86 -19.07 3.64
CA ASN A 54 -3.00 -17.99 4.05
C ASN A 54 -3.74 -17.07 5.02
N LEU A 55 -3.24 -16.95 6.25
CA LEU A 55 -3.81 -16.04 7.24
C LEU A 55 -3.61 -14.56 6.85
N PHE A 56 -2.53 -14.28 6.13
CA PHE A 56 -2.14 -12.94 5.72
C PHE A 56 -2.03 -12.83 4.20
N ASN A 57 -2.29 -11.63 3.68
CA ASN A 57 -1.92 -11.28 2.32
C ASN A 57 -0.39 -11.46 2.13
N PRO A 58 0.06 -12.41 1.29
CA PRO A 58 1.48 -12.73 1.16
C PRO A 58 2.32 -11.56 0.64
N ALA A 59 1.80 -10.80 -0.33
CA ALA A 59 2.51 -9.68 -0.93
C ALA A 59 2.80 -8.59 0.11
N MET A 60 1.81 -8.25 0.95
CA MET A 60 1.99 -7.25 2.00
C MET A 60 2.92 -7.71 3.11
N ALA A 61 2.89 -9.00 3.46
CA ALA A 61 3.81 -9.55 4.44
C ALA A 61 5.26 -9.52 3.94
N GLY A 62 5.50 -9.84 2.66
CA GLY A 62 6.79 -9.65 2.02
C GLY A 62 7.22 -8.19 2.01
N TYR A 63 6.33 -7.26 1.65
CA TYR A 63 6.59 -5.83 1.62
C TYR A 63 6.97 -5.28 3.00
N VAL A 64 6.22 -5.65 4.04
CA VAL A 64 6.51 -5.25 5.41
C VAL A 64 7.86 -5.81 5.89
N LEU A 65 8.20 -7.05 5.54
CA LEU A 65 9.51 -7.62 5.88
C LEU A 65 10.64 -6.75 5.33
N VAL A 66 10.62 -6.44 4.02
CA VAL A 66 11.70 -5.66 3.40
C VAL A 66 11.69 -4.20 3.86
N LEU A 67 10.52 -3.62 4.10
CA LEU A 67 10.39 -2.27 4.65
C LEU A 67 11.02 -2.14 6.05
N VAL A 68 10.83 -3.15 6.90
CA VAL A 68 11.39 -3.16 8.26
C VAL A 68 12.88 -3.54 8.24
N SER A 69 13.27 -4.47 7.37
CA SER A 69 14.64 -5.01 7.35
C SER A 69 15.62 -4.11 6.61
N PHE A 70 15.16 -3.37 5.60
CA PHE A 70 15.98 -2.56 4.69
C PHE A 70 15.37 -1.17 4.44
N PRO A 71 15.13 -0.36 5.49
CA PRO A 71 14.42 0.92 5.36
C PRO A 71 15.10 1.88 4.39
N ASP A 72 16.44 2.00 4.41
CA ASP A 72 17.19 2.92 3.55
C ASP A 72 17.02 2.62 2.05
N LEU A 73 16.88 1.34 1.69
CA LEU A 73 16.65 0.93 0.30
C LEU A 73 15.19 1.14 -0.13
N MET A 74 14.28 1.29 0.84
CA MET A 74 12.84 1.41 0.63
C MET A 74 12.36 2.86 0.55
N THR A 75 13.23 3.83 0.87
CA THR A 75 12.96 5.27 0.76
C THR A 75 13.48 5.90 -0.55
N GLY A 76 14.27 5.17 -1.35
CA GLY A 76 14.87 5.65 -2.60
C GLY A 76 13.90 5.73 -3.79
N TRP A 77 12.90 6.61 -3.73
CA TRP A 77 11.94 6.83 -4.82
C TRP A 77 12.44 7.89 -5.82
N PRO A 78 12.52 7.58 -7.12
CA PRO A 78 12.85 8.58 -8.13
C PRO A 78 11.82 9.72 -8.17
N ALA A 79 12.31 10.95 -8.39
CA ALA A 79 11.44 12.11 -8.55
C ALA A 79 10.50 11.95 -9.78
N PRO A 80 9.20 12.27 -9.65
CA PRO A 80 8.29 12.37 -10.79
C PRO A 80 8.73 13.48 -11.75
N ASP A 81 8.47 13.30 -13.04
CA ASP A 81 8.74 14.33 -14.05
C ASP A 81 7.71 15.46 -13.96
N ILE A 82 8.09 16.53 -13.25
CA ILE A 82 7.25 17.71 -13.01
C ILE A 82 7.81 18.96 -13.70
N GLY A 83 8.72 18.79 -14.67
CA GLY A 83 9.37 19.91 -15.38
C GLY A 83 10.56 20.53 -14.63
N ASP A 84 11.07 19.85 -13.60
CA ASP A 84 12.22 20.29 -12.81
C ASP A 84 13.54 20.01 -13.57
N LEU A 85 14.44 21.01 -13.65
CA LEU A 85 15.67 20.91 -14.46
C LEU A 85 16.81 20.16 -13.76
N ASP A 86 16.75 20.02 -12.43
CA ASP A 86 17.89 19.56 -11.62
C ASP A 86 17.97 18.03 -11.46
N TYR A 87 16.89 17.29 -11.73
CA TYR A 87 16.84 15.85 -11.49
C TYR A 87 17.16 15.05 -12.74
N GLN A 88 18.16 14.18 -12.62
CA GLN A 88 18.55 13.27 -13.68
C GLN A 88 17.76 11.96 -13.59
N ARG A 89 17.34 11.46 -14.75
CA ARG A 89 16.53 10.26 -14.85
C ARG A 89 17.38 9.08 -15.32
N PRO A 90 17.54 8.03 -14.51
CA PRO A 90 18.19 6.83 -15.01
C PRO A 90 17.30 6.20 -16.09
N GLY A 91 17.88 5.95 -17.27
CA GLY A 91 17.22 5.14 -18.29
C GLY A 91 17.09 3.67 -17.83
N ILE A 92 16.29 2.88 -18.54
CA ILE A 92 16.02 1.46 -18.20
C ILE A 92 17.33 0.67 -17.97
N GLY A 93 18.36 0.90 -18.80
CA GLY A 93 19.66 0.24 -18.65
C GLY A 93 20.39 0.63 -17.36
N ALA A 94 20.40 1.91 -17.00
CA ALA A 94 21.03 2.41 -15.78
C ALA A 94 20.28 1.93 -14.52
N THR A 95 18.95 1.94 -14.55
CA THR A 95 18.12 1.36 -13.49
C THR A 95 18.39 -0.13 -13.34
N LEU A 96 18.43 -0.89 -14.43
CA LEU A 96 18.70 -2.33 -14.39
C LEU A 96 20.10 -2.62 -13.82
N GLN A 97 21.11 -1.88 -14.28
CA GLN A 97 22.46 -2.01 -13.75
C GLN A 97 22.49 -1.72 -12.24
N TYR A 98 21.90 -0.60 -11.80
CA TYR A 98 21.82 -0.27 -10.38
C TYR A 98 21.11 -1.38 -9.57
N CYS A 99 19.97 -1.88 -10.05
CA CYS A 99 19.25 -2.94 -9.37
C CYS A 99 20.05 -4.25 -9.27
N LEU A 100 20.95 -4.52 -10.23
CA LEU A 100 21.79 -5.72 -10.28
C LEU A 100 23.11 -5.59 -9.49
N THR A 101 23.78 -4.45 -9.59
CA THR A 101 25.14 -4.24 -9.07
C THR A 101 25.22 -3.29 -7.88
N GLY A 102 24.17 -2.50 -7.62
CA GLY A 102 24.16 -1.45 -6.60
C GLY A 102 24.93 -0.18 -7.01
N GLN A 103 25.36 -0.05 -8.27
CA GLN A 103 26.15 1.09 -8.76
C GLN A 103 25.55 1.66 -10.05
N PHE A 104 25.51 2.99 -10.16
CA PHE A 104 25.12 3.67 -11.38
C PHE A 104 26.30 3.71 -12.40
N PRO A 105 26.02 3.61 -13.72
CA PRO A 105 27.05 3.65 -14.76
C PRO A 105 27.70 5.03 -14.97
N ASP A 106 26.91 6.10 -14.90
CA ASP A 106 27.39 7.48 -14.96
C ASP A 106 27.51 8.01 -13.52
N ALA A 107 28.28 9.08 -13.26
CA ALA A 107 28.50 9.68 -11.93
C ALA A 107 27.23 10.24 -11.22
N LEU A 108 26.05 9.78 -11.64
CA LEU A 108 24.78 9.83 -10.96
C LEU A 108 24.90 9.28 -9.53
N THR A 109 24.59 10.14 -8.57
CA THR A 109 24.42 9.74 -7.17
C THR A 109 22.95 9.50 -6.87
N LEU A 110 22.67 8.70 -5.83
CA LEU A 110 21.29 8.43 -5.41
C LEU A 110 20.57 9.74 -5.03
N ASP A 111 21.29 10.69 -4.41
CA ASP A 111 20.76 12.00 -4.02
C ASP A 111 20.35 12.88 -5.22
N ALA A 112 20.92 12.64 -6.41
CA ALA A 112 20.56 13.36 -7.64
C ALA A 112 19.30 12.81 -8.33
N ILE A 113 18.81 11.64 -7.88
CA ILE A 113 17.68 10.91 -8.50
C ILE A 113 16.52 10.77 -7.50
N ALA A 114 16.83 10.42 -6.26
CA ALA A 114 15.85 10.11 -5.23
C ALA A 114 15.31 11.37 -4.57
N ARG A 115 14.01 11.37 -4.28
CA ARG A 115 13.34 12.45 -3.59
C ARG A 115 12.44 11.90 -2.49
N ALA A 116 12.32 12.65 -1.39
CA ALA A 116 11.34 12.33 -0.35
C ALA A 116 9.92 12.26 -0.95
N THR A 117 9.15 11.25 -0.58
CA THR A 117 7.74 11.16 -0.99
C THR A 117 6.94 12.29 -0.37
N THR A 118 5.75 12.62 -0.91
CA THR A 118 4.90 13.64 -0.29
C THR A 118 4.49 13.30 1.14
N LEU A 119 4.32 12.02 1.46
CA LEU A 119 4.01 11.59 2.81
C LEU A 119 5.21 11.81 3.74
N ASP A 120 6.43 11.55 3.27
CA ASP A 120 7.65 11.83 4.02
C ASP A 120 7.87 13.34 4.21
N SER A 121 7.63 14.15 3.17
CA SER A 121 7.81 15.60 3.25
C SER A 121 6.80 16.26 4.20
N VAL A 122 5.54 15.79 4.21
CA VAL A 122 4.55 16.20 5.22
C VAL A 122 5.01 15.84 6.61
N ARG A 123 5.43 14.59 6.85
CA ARG A 123 5.88 14.17 8.17
C ARG A 123 7.08 14.98 8.66
N ALA A 124 8.10 15.12 7.81
CA ALA A 124 9.31 15.86 8.16
C ALA A 124 8.99 17.34 8.42
N GLY A 125 8.12 17.94 7.61
CA GLY A 125 7.67 19.32 7.77
C GLY A 125 6.89 19.56 9.07
N LEU A 126 5.90 18.72 9.36
CA LEU A 126 5.11 18.80 10.59
C LEU A 126 5.98 18.52 11.83
N GLY A 127 6.94 17.59 11.73
CA GLY A 127 7.93 17.35 12.78
C GLY A 127 8.86 18.55 13.03
N ALA A 128 9.07 19.39 12.02
CA ALA A 128 9.81 20.65 12.11
C ALA A 128 8.91 21.84 12.51
N MET A 129 7.68 21.59 12.96
CA MET A 129 6.68 22.60 13.36
C MET A 129 6.31 23.59 12.24
N ARG A 130 6.39 23.16 10.98
CA ARG A 130 5.91 23.94 9.82
C ARG A 130 4.42 23.73 9.61
N THR A 131 3.75 24.76 9.10
CA THR A 131 2.34 24.65 8.73
C THR A 131 2.18 23.89 7.41
N MET A 132 0.98 23.36 7.17
CA MET A 132 0.70 22.66 5.91
C MET A 132 0.87 23.58 4.68
N ASP A 133 0.62 24.88 4.82
CA ASP A 133 0.79 25.86 3.74
C ASP A 133 2.26 26.04 3.36
N GLU A 134 3.16 26.12 4.35
CA GLU A 134 4.61 26.18 4.11
C GLU A 134 5.13 24.89 3.45
N ILE A 135 4.61 23.74 3.88
CA ILE A 135 5.00 22.43 3.33
C ILE A 135 4.56 22.30 1.87
N ARG A 136 3.35 22.77 1.54
CA ARG A 136 2.77 22.73 0.20
C ARG A 136 3.47 23.62 -0.83
N MET A 137 4.26 24.60 -0.39
CA MET A 137 5.10 25.40 -1.29
C MET A 137 6.20 24.56 -1.98
N ASN A 138 6.48 23.35 -1.50
CA ASN A 138 7.42 22.46 -2.14
C ASN A 138 6.85 21.94 -3.49
N PRO A 139 7.60 22.00 -4.60
CA PRO A 139 7.14 21.56 -5.93
C PRO A 139 6.74 20.08 -6.02
N VAL A 140 7.05 19.26 -5.00
CA VAL A 140 6.61 17.86 -4.93
C VAL A 140 5.08 17.73 -4.73
N PHE A 141 4.41 18.77 -4.24
CA PHE A 141 2.95 18.78 -4.09
C PHE A 141 2.24 19.18 -5.39
N GLY A 142 1.18 18.44 -5.73
CA GLY A 142 0.25 18.76 -6.80
C GLY A 142 -1.02 19.44 -6.28
N ASP A 143 -2.10 19.36 -7.05
CA ASP A 143 -3.36 20.05 -6.73
C ASP A 143 -4.00 19.49 -5.43
N PHE A 144 -3.97 18.17 -5.26
CA PHE A 144 -4.59 17.51 -4.12
C PHE A 144 -3.77 16.34 -3.56
N GLY A 145 -2.67 15.96 -4.21
CA GLY A 145 -1.75 14.91 -3.77
C GLY A 145 -0.29 15.27 -4.03
N GLY A 146 0.53 14.26 -4.30
CA GLY A 146 1.86 14.48 -4.87
C GLY A 146 1.79 14.69 -6.37
N ALA A 147 2.54 15.65 -6.88
CA ALA A 147 2.64 15.92 -8.30
C ALA A 147 3.07 14.62 -9.03
N GLY A 148 2.31 14.25 -10.05
CA GLY A 148 2.46 12.96 -10.77
C GLY A 148 1.86 11.76 -10.03
N TRP A 149 2.10 11.61 -8.72
CA TRP A 149 1.55 10.50 -7.91
C TRP A 149 0.03 10.51 -7.83
N GLU A 150 -0.60 11.69 -7.83
CA GLU A 150 -2.04 11.85 -7.88
C GLU A 150 -2.65 11.19 -9.14
N TRP A 151 -1.97 11.32 -10.28
CA TRP A 151 -2.39 10.69 -11.54
C TRP A 151 -2.20 9.18 -11.52
N VAL A 152 -1.08 8.69 -11.00
CA VAL A 152 -0.86 7.25 -10.80
C VAL A 152 -1.98 6.66 -9.95
N ASN A 153 -2.33 7.32 -8.84
CA ASN A 153 -3.43 6.89 -7.98
C ASN A 153 -4.79 6.94 -8.69
N ASN A 154 -5.05 7.93 -9.54
CA ASN A 154 -6.25 7.96 -10.38
C ASN A 154 -6.32 6.80 -11.37
N PHE A 155 -5.22 6.46 -12.05
CA PHE A 155 -5.18 5.30 -12.95
C PHE A 155 -5.36 3.98 -12.21
N VAL A 156 -4.76 3.83 -11.03
CA VAL A 156 -4.97 2.68 -10.15
C VAL A 156 -6.44 2.61 -9.71
N ALA A 157 -7.05 3.72 -9.32
CA ALA A 157 -8.46 3.78 -8.95
C ALA A 157 -9.37 3.39 -10.13
N MET A 158 -9.07 3.83 -11.35
CA MET A 158 -9.79 3.41 -12.56
C MET A 158 -9.66 1.90 -12.81
N GLY A 159 -8.45 1.33 -12.65
CA GLY A 159 -8.25 -0.11 -12.71
C GLY A 159 -9.07 -0.86 -11.64
N GLY A 160 -9.12 -0.33 -10.42
CA GLY A 160 -9.97 -0.85 -9.35
C GLY A 160 -11.47 -0.76 -9.67
N GLY A 161 -11.90 0.34 -10.29
CA GLY A 161 -13.24 0.52 -10.82
C GLY A 161 -13.58 -0.52 -11.88
N ALA A 162 -12.67 -0.82 -12.80
CA ALA A 162 -12.84 -1.89 -13.78
C ALA A 162 -13.02 -3.27 -13.10
N LEU A 163 -12.24 -3.58 -12.05
CA LEU A 163 -12.42 -4.82 -11.29
C LEU A 163 -13.79 -4.92 -10.59
N LEU A 164 -14.33 -3.80 -10.13
CA LEU A 164 -15.69 -3.72 -9.59
C LEU A 164 -16.75 -3.96 -10.67
N LEU A 165 -16.60 -3.33 -11.84
CA LEU A 165 -17.52 -3.49 -12.96
C LEU A 165 -17.51 -4.91 -13.52
N LEU A 166 -16.34 -5.56 -13.55
CA LEU A 166 -16.17 -6.96 -13.95
C LEU A 166 -16.66 -7.94 -12.87
N GLY A 167 -17.06 -7.46 -11.69
CA GLY A 167 -17.56 -8.29 -10.59
C GLY A 167 -16.50 -9.20 -9.95
N ILE A 168 -15.21 -8.92 -10.19
CA ILE A 168 -14.08 -9.68 -9.62
C ILE A 168 -13.95 -9.38 -8.12
N ILE A 169 -14.06 -8.10 -7.75
CA ILE A 169 -13.99 -7.64 -6.37
C ILE A 169 -15.35 -7.10 -5.90
N ARG A 170 -15.58 -7.07 -4.59
CA ARG A 170 -16.82 -6.55 -3.98
C ARG A 170 -16.59 -5.14 -3.46
N TRP A 171 -17.53 -4.23 -3.72
CA TRP A 171 -17.44 -2.81 -3.33
C TRP A 171 -17.30 -2.56 -1.81
N HIS A 172 -17.77 -3.49 -0.98
CA HIS A 172 -17.77 -3.37 0.47
C HIS A 172 -16.37 -3.11 1.07
N ILE A 173 -15.33 -3.80 0.59
CA ILE A 173 -13.97 -3.62 1.14
C ILE A 173 -13.38 -2.28 0.67
N PRO A 174 -13.32 -1.96 -0.64
CA PRO A 174 -12.79 -0.67 -1.09
C PRO A 174 -13.53 0.50 -0.47
N ALA A 175 -14.88 0.47 -0.44
CA ALA A 175 -15.67 1.53 0.20
C ALA A 175 -15.38 1.65 1.70
N GLY A 176 -15.18 0.52 2.40
CA GLY A 176 -14.77 0.51 3.79
C GLY A 176 -13.39 1.16 3.99
N VAL A 177 -12.38 0.78 3.20
CA VAL A 177 -11.02 1.34 3.30
C VAL A 177 -11.02 2.84 3.06
N LEU A 178 -11.63 3.29 1.96
CA LEU A 178 -11.67 4.71 1.61
C LEU A 178 -12.50 5.49 2.63
N GLY A 179 -13.65 4.96 3.06
CA GLY A 179 -14.52 5.58 4.06
C GLY A 179 -13.88 5.68 5.45
N GLY A 180 -13.17 4.64 5.89
CA GLY A 180 -12.46 4.66 7.18
C GLY A 180 -11.30 5.65 7.18
N LEU A 181 -10.54 5.71 6.08
CA LEU A 181 -9.45 6.67 5.91
C LEU A 181 -9.98 8.11 5.85
N LEU A 182 -10.96 8.38 4.99
CA LEU A 182 -11.57 9.70 4.84
C LEU A 182 -12.29 10.16 6.10
N GLY A 183 -12.98 9.25 6.80
CA GLY A 183 -13.67 9.58 8.05
C GLY A 183 -12.70 10.05 9.12
N MET A 184 -11.59 9.34 9.31
CA MET A 184 -10.58 9.73 10.30
C MET A 184 -9.82 10.99 9.87
N ALA A 185 -9.42 11.08 8.60
CA ALA A 185 -8.73 12.26 8.08
C ALA A 185 -9.60 13.52 8.15
N SER A 186 -10.87 13.42 7.79
CA SER A 186 -11.79 14.58 7.86
C SER A 186 -12.07 14.98 9.31
N PHE A 187 -12.20 14.03 10.22
CA PHE A 187 -12.39 14.33 11.64
C PHE A 187 -11.22 15.15 12.19
N VAL A 188 -9.98 14.72 11.95
CA VAL A 188 -8.79 15.43 12.45
C VAL A 188 -8.57 16.75 11.72
N TRP A 189 -8.77 16.80 10.40
CA TRP A 189 -8.67 18.03 9.62
C TRP A 189 -9.66 19.10 10.08
N LEU A 190 -10.88 18.73 10.49
CA LEU A 190 -11.86 19.67 11.05
C LEU A 190 -11.48 20.21 12.43
N LEU A 191 -10.62 19.51 13.18
CA LEU A 191 -10.15 19.98 14.49
C LEU A 191 -9.03 21.00 14.35
N ASP A 192 -8.07 20.75 13.45
CA ASP A 192 -6.96 21.65 13.18
C ASP A 192 -6.47 21.51 11.73
N PRO A 193 -6.95 22.37 10.81
CA PRO A 193 -6.54 22.36 9.41
C PRO A 193 -5.09 22.79 9.17
N GLU A 194 -4.44 23.49 10.10
CA GLU A 194 -3.10 24.07 9.88
C GLU A 194 -1.99 23.01 10.02
N ILE A 195 -2.21 22.04 10.90
CA ILE A 195 -1.28 20.94 11.19
C ILE A 195 -1.70 19.60 10.57
N SER A 196 -2.86 19.56 9.92
CA SER A 196 -3.44 18.33 9.37
C SER A 196 -3.53 18.40 7.84
N PRO A 197 -3.00 17.41 7.10
CA PRO A 197 -3.19 17.35 5.67
C PRO A 197 -4.67 17.21 5.29
N SER A 198 -5.04 17.67 4.10
CA SER A 198 -6.42 17.56 3.63
C SER A 198 -6.85 16.08 3.49
N PRO A 199 -8.14 15.76 3.66
CA PRO A 199 -8.61 14.38 3.51
C PRO A 199 -8.34 13.79 2.12
N ALA A 200 -8.44 14.61 1.07
CA ALA A 200 -8.10 14.22 -0.30
C ALA A 200 -6.62 13.86 -0.44
N PHE A 201 -5.72 14.54 0.27
CA PHE A 201 -4.30 14.23 0.25
C PHE A 201 -4.02 12.83 0.77
N HIS A 202 -4.68 12.39 1.84
CA HIS A 202 -4.54 11.02 2.33
C HIS A 202 -5.04 9.98 1.31
N LEU A 203 -6.04 10.33 0.51
CA LEU A 203 -6.63 9.44 -0.47
C LEU A 203 -5.76 9.24 -1.72
N PHE A 204 -5.14 10.33 -2.19
CA PHE A 204 -4.37 10.37 -3.43
C PHE A 204 -2.86 10.42 -3.23
N SER A 205 -2.38 10.20 -2.00
CA SER A 205 -0.95 10.08 -1.68
C SER A 205 -0.60 8.70 -1.14
N GLY A 206 0.57 8.20 -1.54
CA GLY A 206 1.06 6.86 -1.22
C GLY A 206 0.22 5.75 -1.86
N GLY A 207 0.25 4.56 -1.26
CA GLY A 207 -0.40 3.36 -1.78
C GLY A 207 -1.88 3.18 -1.43
N ALA A 208 -2.61 4.25 -1.06
CA ALA A 208 -3.99 4.15 -0.58
C ALA A 208 -4.95 3.50 -1.59
N MET A 209 -4.89 3.90 -2.87
CA MET A 209 -5.73 3.34 -3.93
C MET A 209 -5.37 1.91 -4.27
N LEU A 210 -4.06 1.62 -4.40
CA LEU A 210 -3.58 0.26 -4.62
C LEU A 210 -4.04 -0.66 -3.49
N GLY A 211 -3.88 -0.20 -2.25
CA GLY A 211 -4.30 -0.91 -1.06
C GLY A 211 -5.80 -1.19 -1.03
N ALA A 212 -6.63 -0.18 -1.31
CA ALA A 212 -8.08 -0.31 -1.25
C ALA A 212 -8.66 -1.26 -2.31
N PHE A 213 -8.15 -1.21 -3.55
CA PHE A 213 -8.76 -1.93 -4.67
C PHE A 213 -8.09 -3.28 -5.01
N PHE A 214 -6.77 -3.40 -4.82
CA PHE A 214 -6.03 -4.57 -5.29
C PHE A 214 -5.45 -5.45 -4.18
N ILE A 215 -5.23 -4.88 -2.99
CA ILE A 215 -4.57 -5.59 -1.88
C ILE A 215 -5.58 -6.03 -0.82
N ALA A 216 -6.38 -5.09 -0.31
CA ALA A 216 -7.37 -5.36 0.74
C ALA A 216 -8.51 -6.25 0.25
N THR A 217 -8.69 -6.38 -1.06
CA THR A 217 -9.72 -7.20 -1.71
C THR A 217 -9.29 -8.66 -1.92
N ASP A 218 -8.16 -9.08 -1.35
CA ASP A 218 -7.71 -10.48 -1.40
C ASP A 218 -8.79 -11.42 -0.83
N PRO A 219 -9.34 -12.36 -1.64
CA PRO A 219 -10.44 -13.21 -1.21
C PRO A 219 -10.07 -14.21 -0.11
N VAL A 220 -8.77 -14.48 0.12
CA VAL A 220 -8.33 -15.49 1.09
C VAL A 220 -8.16 -14.91 2.49
N SER A 221 -7.53 -13.74 2.60
CA SER A 221 -7.19 -13.14 3.90
C SER A 221 -8.26 -12.20 4.45
N SER A 222 -9.36 -11.96 3.72
CA SER A 222 -10.42 -11.02 4.11
C SER A 222 -11.74 -11.72 4.48
N PRO A 223 -12.64 -11.08 5.27
CA PRO A 223 -13.89 -11.69 5.70
C PRO A 223 -14.83 -12.04 4.54
N THR A 224 -15.61 -13.10 4.73
CA THR A 224 -16.59 -13.57 3.74
C THR A 224 -17.92 -12.81 3.78
N THR A 225 -18.34 -12.29 4.95
CA THR A 225 -19.64 -11.65 5.13
C THR A 225 -19.65 -10.19 4.65
N ALA A 226 -20.79 -9.69 4.14
CA ALA A 226 -20.89 -8.31 3.65
C ALA A 226 -20.62 -7.26 4.76
N ARG A 227 -21.18 -7.47 5.96
CA ARG A 227 -20.93 -6.60 7.12
C ARG A 227 -19.48 -6.72 7.60
N GLY A 228 -18.92 -7.93 7.62
CA GLY A 228 -17.53 -8.15 8.01
C GLY A 228 -16.55 -7.45 7.07
N ARG A 229 -16.81 -7.48 5.76
CA ARG A 229 -16.02 -6.75 4.75
C ARG A 229 -16.01 -5.24 4.97
N LEU A 230 -17.15 -4.64 5.33
CA LEU A 230 -17.21 -3.21 5.64
C LEU A 230 -16.42 -2.86 6.90
N ILE A 231 -16.57 -3.65 7.98
CA ILE A 231 -15.83 -3.45 9.24
C ILE A 231 -14.33 -3.62 9.01
N HIS A 232 -13.94 -4.65 8.27
CA HIS A 232 -12.55 -4.92 7.94
C HIS A 232 -11.93 -3.80 7.09
N GLY A 233 -12.62 -3.37 6.03
CA GLY A 233 -12.18 -2.23 5.23
C GLY A 233 -12.07 -0.95 6.05
N ALA A 234 -13.09 -0.61 6.84
CA ALA A 234 -13.07 0.58 7.70
C ALA A 234 -11.91 0.56 8.71
N GLY A 235 -11.63 -0.61 9.29
CA GLY A 235 -10.49 -0.81 10.18
C GLY A 235 -9.15 -0.61 9.48
N ILE A 236 -8.99 -1.11 8.24
CA ILE A 236 -7.78 -0.87 7.43
C ILE A 236 -7.60 0.62 7.17
N GLY A 237 -8.66 1.32 6.75
CA GLY A 237 -8.60 2.76 6.48
C GLY A 237 -8.24 3.59 7.71
N MET A 238 -8.89 3.30 8.85
CA MET A 238 -8.63 3.96 10.12
C MET A 238 -7.21 3.70 10.64
N LEU A 239 -6.75 2.46 10.61
CA LEU A 239 -5.38 2.11 11.02
C LEU A 239 -4.35 2.72 10.08
N THR A 240 -4.64 2.80 8.78
CA THR A 240 -3.76 3.49 7.81
C THR A 240 -3.57 4.95 8.20
N TYR A 241 -4.66 5.66 8.56
CA TYR A 241 -4.55 7.03 9.05
C TYR A 241 -3.71 7.11 10.33
N ILE A 242 -4.01 6.27 11.33
CA ILE A 242 -3.31 6.26 12.62
C ILE A 242 -1.79 6.09 12.42
N ILE A 243 -1.39 5.16 11.55
CA ILE A 243 0.02 4.88 11.26
C ILE A 243 0.67 6.03 10.49
N ARG A 244 -0.05 6.67 9.57
CA ARG A 244 0.48 7.84 8.84
C ARG A 244 0.75 9.02 9.77
N THR A 245 -0.16 9.29 10.71
CA THR A 245 -0.07 10.46 11.60
C THR A 245 0.85 10.23 12.79
N TRP A 246 0.76 9.07 13.45
CA TRP A 246 1.49 8.82 14.71
C TRP A 246 2.52 7.68 14.62
N GLY A 247 2.57 6.95 13.51
CA GLY A 247 3.54 5.88 13.31
C GLY A 247 4.90 6.38 12.82
N SER A 248 5.85 5.46 12.70
CA SER A 248 7.20 5.73 12.18
C SER A 248 7.33 5.56 10.67
N TYR A 249 6.30 5.06 9.97
CA TYR A 249 6.31 4.82 8.51
C TYR A 249 5.37 5.78 7.77
N ALA A 250 5.84 6.39 6.68
CA ALA A 250 5.09 7.44 5.99
C ALA A 250 3.86 6.90 5.26
N ASP A 251 3.89 5.66 4.78
CA ASP A 251 2.70 4.91 4.40
C ASP A 251 2.37 3.83 5.42
N GLY A 252 1.08 3.65 5.70
CA GLY A 252 0.57 2.76 6.74
C GLY A 252 -0.23 1.57 6.23
N ILE A 253 -0.54 1.53 4.93
CA ILE A 253 -1.59 0.62 4.41
C ILE A 253 -1.21 -0.85 4.51
N ALA A 254 0.04 -1.21 4.24
CA ALA A 254 0.48 -2.61 4.32
C ALA A 254 0.39 -3.16 5.75
N PHE A 255 0.85 -2.38 6.74
CA PHE A 255 0.72 -2.74 8.16
C PHE A 255 -0.75 -2.83 8.58
N ALA A 256 -1.58 -1.87 8.17
CA ALA A 256 -3.01 -1.87 8.47
C ALA A 256 -3.72 -3.11 7.91
N VAL A 257 -3.40 -3.50 6.66
CA VAL A 257 -3.93 -4.73 6.05
C VAL A 257 -3.51 -5.97 6.85
N LEU A 258 -2.24 -6.11 7.21
CA LEU A 258 -1.78 -7.27 7.98
C LEU A 258 -2.41 -7.34 9.37
N LEU A 259 -2.51 -6.22 10.08
CA LEU A 259 -3.18 -6.16 11.38
C LEU A 259 -4.66 -6.54 11.26
N MET A 260 -5.36 -6.06 10.22
CA MET A 260 -6.76 -6.39 10.00
C MET A 260 -6.98 -7.81 9.50
N ASN A 261 -6.01 -8.42 8.82
CA ASN A 261 -6.05 -9.85 8.49
C ASN A 261 -6.07 -10.70 9.77
N MET A 262 -5.34 -10.31 10.82
CA MET A 262 -5.38 -11.00 12.13
C MET A 262 -6.75 -10.96 12.80
N THR A 263 -7.52 -9.90 12.55
CA THR A 263 -8.84 -9.72 13.18
C THR A 263 -9.97 -10.40 12.41
N VAL A 264 -9.71 -10.93 11.21
CA VAL A 264 -10.74 -11.58 10.37
C VAL A 264 -11.49 -12.70 11.08
N PRO A 265 -10.86 -13.66 11.78
CA PRO A 265 -11.59 -14.72 12.49
C PRO A 265 -12.58 -14.17 13.54
N LEU A 266 -12.22 -13.06 14.19
CA LEU A 266 -13.06 -12.39 15.18
C LEU A 266 -14.23 -11.66 14.52
N ILE A 267 -13.95 -10.91 13.45
CA ILE A 267 -14.96 -10.22 12.66
C ILE A 267 -15.98 -11.22 12.09
N GLU A 268 -15.52 -12.35 11.56
CA GLU A 268 -16.42 -13.38 11.04
C GLU A 268 -17.29 -13.98 12.14
N ARG A 269 -16.75 -14.23 13.34
CA ARG A 269 -17.54 -14.73 14.47
C ARG A 269 -18.67 -13.76 14.84
N TRP A 270 -18.43 -12.45 14.83
CA TRP A 270 -19.43 -11.43 15.17
C TRP A 270 -20.41 -11.13 14.04
N THR A 271 -20.02 -11.35 12.79
CA THR A 271 -20.84 -11.01 11.62
C THR A 271 -21.57 -12.20 11.01
N ARG A 272 -21.52 -13.38 11.67
CA ARG A 272 -22.26 -14.57 11.23
C ARG A 272 -23.74 -14.22 11.01
N PRO A 273 -24.29 -14.45 9.80
CA PRO A 273 -25.70 -14.19 9.55
C PRO A 273 -26.54 -15.10 10.45
N ARG A 274 -27.61 -14.54 11.03
CA ARG A 274 -28.58 -15.33 11.79
C ARG A 274 -29.25 -16.32 10.84
N ILE A 275 -29.25 -17.60 11.20
CA ILE A 275 -29.99 -18.63 10.48
C ILE A 275 -31.49 -18.29 10.61
N TYR A 276 -32.17 -18.15 9.47
CA TYR A 276 -33.59 -17.85 9.42
C TYR A 276 -34.37 -18.98 10.11
N GLY A 277 -35.22 -18.67 11.10
CA GLY A 277 -36.09 -19.65 11.77
C GLY A 277 -35.78 -20.04 13.22
N ARG A 278 -34.86 -19.36 13.94
CA ARG A 278 -34.75 -19.49 15.41
C ARG A 278 -35.35 -18.28 16.12
N SER A 279 -36.33 -18.53 16.99
CA SER A 279 -36.82 -17.59 18.00
C SER A 279 -35.73 -17.34 19.04
N ALA A 280 -35.55 -16.06 19.38
CA ALA A 280 -34.69 -15.45 20.42
C ALA A 280 -33.58 -16.31 21.05
#